data_AF-A0A1E4T2R2-F1
#
_entry.id   AF-A0A1E4T2R2-F1
#
_cell.length_a   1.000
_cell.length_b   1.000
_cell.length_c   1.000
_cell.angle_alpha   90.00
_cell.angle_beta   90.00
_cell.angle_gamma   90.00
#
_symmetry.space_group_name_H-M   'P 1'
#
loop_
_entity.id
_entity.type
_entity.pdbx_description
1 polymer ?
#
loop_
_entity_poly.entity_id
_entity_poly.type
_entity_poly.pdbx_seq_one_letter_code
_entity_poly.pdbx_strand_id
1 'polypeptide(L)'
;IYTDGASRGNQTPDKAVAGYGVYFGPGDSRNIAKPLKGARQTNQRAELTAIGAAVKHIVDNKDYNNKYTIKSDSQYALSSLTSWNKAWEKNGWKNSRGAPVENKDLIQNVLKDINHVNQVYEKKGWSGIQLEKVKGHSGDVGNDMADKLANAGCDMNAK
;
A
#
# COMPACT_ATOMS: atom_id res chain seq x y z
N ILE A 1 2.94 -2.19 -11.11
CA ILE A 1 1.74 -2.52 -10.30
C ILE A 1 1.20 -1.21 -9.77
N TYR A 2 -0.09 -0.94 -9.92
CA TYR A 2 -0.74 0.25 -9.35
C TYR A 2 -1.52 -0.15 -8.10
N THR A 3 -1.49 0.70 -7.08
CA THR A 3 -2.15 0.45 -5.79
C THR A 3 -2.85 1.70 -5.33
N ASP A 4 -4.05 1.51 -4.77
CA ASP A 4 -4.85 2.61 -4.22
C ASP A 4 -5.64 2.16 -2.98
N GLY A 5 -5.96 3.11 -2.11
CA GLY A 5 -6.80 2.92 -0.96
C GLY A 5 -7.92 3.94 -0.90
N ALA A 6 -9.14 3.48 -0.66
CA ALA A 6 -10.31 4.34 -0.53
C ALA A 6 -10.92 4.20 0.87
N SER A 7 -11.45 5.30 1.41
CA SER A 7 -12.33 5.26 2.57
C SER A 7 -13.51 6.21 2.45
N ARG A 8 -14.67 5.80 2.95
CA ARG A 8 -15.93 6.55 2.93
C ARG A 8 -16.50 6.68 4.33
N GLY A 9 -17.29 7.72 4.57
CA GLY A 9 -17.92 7.92 5.88
C GLY A 9 -16.95 8.38 6.98
N ASN A 10 -15.80 8.98 6.62
CA ASN A 10 -14.76 9.42 7.56
C ASN A 10 -15.25 10.43 8.63
N GLN A 11 -16.40 11.06 8.43
CA GLN A 11 -17.04 11.98 9.38
C GLN A 11 -17.81 11.24 10.50
N THR A 12 -18.09 9.95 10.31
CA THR A 12 -18.81 9.08 11.26
C THR A 12 -17.97 7.82 11.47
N PRO A 13 -17.01 7.81 12.41
CA PRO A 13 -16.05 6.73 12.57
C PRO A 13 -16.68 5.32 12.69
N ASP A 14 -17.84 5.21 13.32
CA ASP A 14 -18.56 3.93 13.51
C ASP A 14 -19.19 3.39 12.21
N LYS A 15 -19.28 4.22 11.16
CA LYS A 15 -19.78 3.87 9.83
C LYS A 15 -18.71 3.99 8.76
N ALA A 16 -17.47 4.28 9.15
CA ALA A 16 -16.39 4.40 8.20
C ALA A 16 -16.11 3.03 7.57
N VAL A 17 -16.05 2.99 6.24
CA VAL A 17 -15.66 1.80 5.49
C VAL A 17 -14.46 2.13 4.65
N ALA A 18 -13.54 1.20 4.54
CA ALA A 18 -12.36 1.34 3.71
C ALA A 18 -12.11 0.07 2.90
N GLY A 19 -11.46 0.24 1.75
CA GLY A 19 -11.15 -0.81 0.80
C GLY A 19 -9.85 -0.49 0.09
N TYR A 20 -9.18 -1.52 -0.43
CA TYR A 20 -7.92 -1.37 -1.13
C TYR A 20 -7.94 -2.10 -2.47
N GLY A 21 -7.25 -1.48 -3.43
CA GLY A 21 -7.16 -1.92 -4.81
C GLY A 21 -5.72 -2.20 -5.21
N VAL A 22 -5.48 -3.30 -5.92
CA VAL A 22 -4.20 -3.59 -6.58
C VAL A 22 -4.46 -3.96 -8.03
N TYR A 23 -3.86 -3.21 -8.94
CA TYR A 23 -4.00 -3.40 -10.38
C TYR A 23 -2.67 -3.83 -11.01
N PHE A 24 -2.66 -5.07 -11.52
CA PHE A 24 -1.55 -5.66 -12.26
C PHE A 24 -1.68 -5.44 -13.76
N GLY A 25 -2.90 -5.34 -14.29
CA GLY A 25 -3.17 -5.07 -15.69
C GLY A 25 -4.61 -5.42 -16.13
N PRO A 26 -5.00 -5.10 -17.37
CA PRO A 26 -6.34 -5.38 -17.88
C PRO A 26 -6.62 -6.89 -17.86
N GLY A 27 -7.74 -7.30 -17.24
CA GLY A 27 -8.14 -8.72 -17.17
C GLY A 27 -7.21 -9.61 -16.36
N ASP A 28 -6.23 -9.05 -15.65
CA ASP A 28 -5.27 -9.84 -14.88
C ASP A 28 -5.96 -10.45 -13.65
N SER A 29 -5.88 -11.78 -13.52
CA SER A 29 -6.48 -12.52 -12.41
C SER A 29 -5.88 -12.17 -11.04
N ARG A 30 -4.73 -11.50 -11.01
CA ARG A 30 -4.07 -11.03 -9.79
C ARG A 30 -4.63 -9.70 -9.30
N ASN A 31 -5.50 -9.03 -10.07
CA ASN A 31 -6.13 -7.79 -9.62
C ASN A 31 -6.90 -8.02 -8.31
N ILE A 32 -6.76 -7.10 -7.36
CA ILE A 32 -7.33 -7.22 -6.01
C ILE A 32 -8.30 -6.07 -5.78
N ALA A 33 -9.53 -6.39 -5.40
CA ALA A 33 -10.49 -5.49 -4.77
C ALA A 33 -10.95 -6.14 -3.47
N LYS A 34 -10.56 -5.58 -2.32
CA LYS A 34 -10.90 -6.18 -1.01
C LYS A 34 -11.24 -5.11 0.03
N PRO A 35 -12.14 -5.42 0.97
CA PRO A 35 -12.37 -4.55 2.11
C PRO A 35 -11.16 -4.51 3.04
N LEU A 36 -10.91 -3.35 3.63
CA LEU A 36 -9.94 -3.21 4.71
C LEU A 36 -10.45 -3.96 5.95
N LYS A 37 -9.61 -4.82 6.51
CA LYS A 37 -9.94 -5.59 7.72
C LYS A 37 -9.54 -4.84 8.99
N GLY A 38 -10.26 -5.11 10.08
CA GLY A 38 -10.02 -4.54 11.40
C GLY A 38 -10.85 -3.28 11.69
N ALA A 39 -10.81 -2.81 12.93
CA ALA A 39 -11.68 -1.71 13.39
C ALA A 39 -11.29 -0.33 12.83
N ARG A 40 -10.02 -0.12 12.46
CA ARG A 40 -9.53 1.19 11.98
C ARG A 40 -9.72 1.31 10.46
N GLN A 41 -10.85 1.89 10.07
CA GLN A 41 -11.24 2.11 8.67
C GLN A 41 -10.80 3.51 8.21
N THR A 42 -9.56 3.65 7.73
CA THR A 42 -9.03 4.95 7.27
C THR A 42 -8.33 4.83 5.92
N ASN A 43 -8.30 5.94 5.16
CA ASN A 43 -7.62 6.00 3.87
C ASN A 43 -6.14 5.56 3.99
N GLN A 44 -5.40 6.13 4.94
CA GLN A 44 -3.97 5.84 5.11
C GLN A 44 -3.68 4.34 5.36
N ARG A 45 -4.58 3.64 6.08
CA ARG A 45 -4.45 2.20 6.30
C ARG A 45 -4.80 1.40 5.05
N ALA A 46 -5.82 1.81 4.30
CA ALA A 46 -6.15 1.20 3.01
C ALA A 46 -4.97 1.31 2.03
N GLU A 47 -4.37 2.49 1.90
CA GLU A 47 -3.21 2.76 1.04
C GLU A 47 -2.00 1.88 1.37
N LEU A 48 -1.63 1.83 2.65
CA LEU A 48 -0.54 0.97 3.12
C LEU A 48 -0.84 -0.52 2.90
N THR A 49 -2.11 -0.91 3.08
CA THR A 49 -2.55 -2.29 2.84
C THR A 49 -2.50 -2.63 1.35
N ALA A 50 -2.83 -1.70 0.46
CA ALA A 50 -2.73 -1.88 -0.98
C ALA A 50 -1.28 -2.16 -1.43
N ILE A 51 -0.34 -1.33 -0.99
CA ILE A 51 1.11 -1.55 -1.24
C ILE A 51 1.55 -2.88 -0.63
N GLY A 52 1.15 -3.15 0.61
CA GLY A 52 1.47 -4.41 1.29
C GLY A 52 0.95 -5.63 0.54
N ALA A 53 -0.27 -5.59 0.01
CA ALA A 53 -0.85 -6.68 -0.77
C ALA A 53 -0.08 -6.93 -2.08
N ALA A 54 0.37 -5.86 -2.75
CA ALA A 54 1.21 -5.98 -3.95
C ALA A 54 2.57 -6.64 -3.64
N VAL A 55 3.26 -6.19 -2.59
CA VAL A 55 4.56 -6.78 -2.18
C VAL A 55 4.38 -8.21 -1.71
N LYS A 56 3.36 -8.48 -0.90
CA LYS A 56 3.05 -9.82 -0.40
C LYS A 56 2.76 -10.79 -1.54
N HIS A 57 2.07 -10.36 -2.59
CA HIS A 57 1.87 -11.17 -3.79
C HIS A 57 3.21 -11.59 -4.42
N ILE A 58 4.19 -10.69 -4.51
CA ILE A 58 5.53 -10.99 -5.03
C ILE A 58 6.23 -12.05 -4.16
N VAL A 59 6.17 -11.88 -2.83
CA VAL A 59 6.80 -12.78 -1.86
C VAL A 59 6.16 -14.17 -1.87
N ASP A 60 4.83 -14.25 -1.76
CA ASP A 60 4.10 -15.52 -1.64
C ASP A 60 4.25 -16.39 -2.89
N ASN A 61 4.34 -15.76 -4.08
CA ASN A 61 4.55 -16.46 -5.35
C ASN A 61 6.04 -16.68 -5.70
N LYS A 62 6.97 -16.19 -4.86
CA LYS A 62 8.42 -16.20 -5.13
C LYS A 62 8.79 -15.61 -6.50
N ASP A 63 8.06 -14.58 -6.91
CA ASP A 63 8.23 -13.97 -8.23
C ASP A 63 9.40 -12.98 -8.23
N TYR A 64 10.62 -13.52 -8.16
CA TYR A 64 11.84 -12.74 -8.06
C TYR A 64 12.58 -12.61 -9.39
N ASN A 65 11.96 -13.02 -10.49
CA ASN A 65 12.56 -12.97 -11.84
C ASN A 65 12.16 -11.72 -12.62
N ASN A 66 11.25 -10.92 -12.08
CA ASN A 66 10.84 -9.63 -12.63
C ASN A 66 11.31 -8.50 -11.71
N LYS A 67 11.58 -7.31 -12.27
CA LYS A 67 11.80 -6.09 -11.48
C LYS A 67 10.48 -5.36 -11.30
N TYR A 68 10.11 -5.09 -10.05
CA TYR A 68 8.84 -4.48 -9.72
C TYR A 68 8.96 -2.98 -9.39
N THR A 69 8.08 -2.21 -10.03
CA THR A 69 7.71 -0.84 -9.63
C THR A 69 6.26 -0.85 -9.13
N ILE A 70 6.07 -0.38 -7.90
CA ILE A 70 4.76 -0.15 -7.29
C ILE A 70 4.46 1.34 -7.34
N LYS A 71 3.30 1.69 -7.90
CA LYS A 71 2.83 3.05 -8.11
C LYS A 71 1.63 3.35 -7.23
N SER A 72 1.66 4.47 -6.53
CA SER A 72 0.56 4.97 -5.67
C SER A 72 0.54 6.49 -5.70
N ASP A 73 -0.61 7.11 -5.51
CA ASP A 73 -0.72 8.56 -5.31
C ASP A 73 -0.63 8.97 -3.83
N SER A 74 -0.59 8.02 -2.90
CA SER A 74 -0.48 8.29 -1.46
C SER A 74 0.93 8.74 -1.05
N GLN A 75 1.08 10.05 -0.81
CA GLN A 75 2.35 10.60 -0.32
C GLN A 75 2.75 9.98 1.02
N TYR A 76 1.76 9.80 1.90
CA TYR A 76 2.00 9.27 3.23
C TYR A 76 2.52 7.84 3.16
N ALA A 77 1.87 6.97 2.39
CA ALA A 77 2.29 5.58 2.27
C ALA A 77 3.71 5.50 1.67
N LEU A 78 3.96 6.20 0.57
CA LEU A 78 5.28 6.22 -0.07
C LEU A 78 6.37 6.78 0.85
N SER A 79 6.17 7.94 1.48
CA SER A 79 7.17 8.53 2.38
C SER A 79 7.40 7.69 3.64
N SER A 80 6.34 7.06 4.18
CA SER A 80 6.48 6.14 5.31
C SER A 80 7.37 4.94 4.97
N LEU A 81 7.29 4.42 3.74
CA LEU A 81 8.04 3.25 3.29
C LEU A 81 9.42 3.57 2.71
N THR A 82 9.73 4.84 2.45
CA THR A 82 11.00 5.25 1.82
C THR A 82 11.88 6.13 2.71
N SER A 83 11.38 7.30 3.12
CA SER A 83 12.20 8.34 3.76
C SER A 83 11.99 8.46 5.26
N TRP A 84 10.76 8.30 5.75
CA TRP A 84 10.43 8.56 7.16
C TRP A 84 10.74 7.38 8.09
N ASN A 85 10.66 6.14 7.59
CA ASN A 85 10.86 4.94 8.43
C ASN A 85 12.19 4.95 9.18
N LYS A 86 13.31 5.37 8.56
CA LYS A 86 14.63 5.37 9.20
C LYS A 86 14.66 6.31 10.41
N ALA A 87 14.05 7.48 10.28
CA ALA A 87 13.96 8.44 11.39
C ALA A 87 13.04 7.93 12.50
N TRP A 88 11.91 7.32 12.13
CA TRP A 88 10.99 6.72 13.09
C TRP A 88 11.59 5.53 13.82
N GLU A 89 12.32 4.66 13.14
CA GLU A 89 13.01 3.54 13.78
C GLU A 89 14.03 4.03 14.81
N LYS A 90 14.83 5.05 14.45
CA LYS A 90 15.83 5.65 15.35
C LYS A 90 15.20 6.34 16.57
N ASN A 91 14.00 6.90 16.45
CA ASN A 91 13.36 7.66 17.53
C ASN A 91 12.30 6.87 18.33
N GLY A 92 12.25 5.54 18.16
CA GLY A 92 11.29 4.69 18.87
C GLY A 92 9.87 4.76 18.34
N TRP A 93 9.71 5.07 17.04
CA TRP A 93 8.46 5.20 16.31
C TRP A 93 7.57 6.33 16.81
N LYS A 94 8.14 7.53 16.92
CA LYS A 94 7.44 8.77 17.27
C LYS A 94 7.36 9.72 16.08
N ASN A 95 6.21 10.36 15.90
CA ASN A 95 6.02 11.40 14.90
C ASN A 95 6.65 12.73 15.34
N SER A 96 6.55 13.77 14.50
CA SER A 96 7.12 15.10 14.78
C SER A 96 6.52 15.79 16.01
N ARG A 97 5.36 15.35 16.49
CA ARG A 97 4.71 15.84 17.72
C ARG A 97 5.06 15.00 18.95
N GLY A 98 5.97 14.03 18.82
CA GLY A 98 6.36 13.13 19.92
C GLY A 98 5.37 12.01 20.21
N ALA A 99 4.26 11.92 19.47
CA ALA A 99 3.26 10.88 19.63
C ALA A 99 3.62 9.60 18.83
N PRO A 100 3.13 8.41 19.21
CA PRO A 100 3.38 7.19 18.45
C PRO A 100 2.93 7.29 16.99
N VAL A 101 3.72 6.72 16.07
CA VAL A 101 3.37 6.61 14.65
C VAL A 101 2.14 5.70 14.50
N GLU A 102 1.05 6.27 14.00
CA GLU A 102 -0.27 5.63 14.00
C GLU A 102 -0.36 4.29 13.26
N ASN A 103 0.36 4.14 12.15
CA ASN A 103 0.30 2.97 11.26
C ASN A 103 1.58 2.14 11.30
N LYS A 104 2.34 2.24 12.41
CA LYS A 104 3.58 1.49 12.63
C LYS A 104 3.44 0.01 12.29
N ASP A 105 2.33 -0.60 12.71
CA ASP A 105 2.01 -2.01 12.50
C ASP A 105 2.06 -2.39 11.01
N LEU A 106 1.38 -1.62 10.16
CA LEU A 106 1.36 -1.86 8.71
C LEU A 106 2.73 -1.54 8.08
N ILE A 107 3.32 -0.40 8.44
CA ILE A 107 4.60 0.06 7.86
C ILE A 107 5.69 -0.99 8.11
N GLN A 108 5.81 -1.51 9.33
CA GLN A 108 6.82 -2.51 9.66
C GLN A 108 6.63 -3.81 8.89
N ASN A 109 5.38 -4.27 8.72
CA ASN A 109 5.08 -5.47 7.96
C ASN A 109 5.43 -5.30 6.47
N VAL A 110 5.04 -4.17 5.87
CA VAL A 110 5.36 -3.90 4.46
C VAL A 110 6.86 -3.75 4.23
N LEU A 111 7.58 -3.05 5.13
CA LEU A 111 9.03 -2.92 5.05
C LEU A 111 9.75 -4.26 5.15
N LYS A 112 9.27 -5.18 6.01
CA LYS A 112 9.82 -6.53 6.13
C LYS A 112 9.75 -7.26 4.79
N ASP A 113 8.60 -7.21 4.13
CA ASP A 113 8.40 -7.89 2.84
C ASP A 113 9.21 -7.22 1.71
N ILE A 114 9.28 -5.88 1.68
CA ILE A 114 10.13 -5.14 0.74
C ILE A 114 11.60 -5.52 0.92
N ASN A 115 12.08 -5.55 2.17
CA ASN A 115 13.46 -5.90 2.49
C ASN A 115 13.77 -7.35 2.09
N HIS A 116 12.82 -8.28 2.25
CA HIS A 116 12.97 -9.64 1.79
C HIS A 116 13.20 -9.72 0.28
N VAL A 117 12.37 -9.04 -0.52
CA VAL A 117 12.55 -9.01 -1.98
C VAL A 117 13.87 -8.33 -2.37
N ASN A 118 14.21 -7.23 -1.72
CA ASN A 118 15.44 -6.48 -1.99
C ASN A 118 16.70 -7.31 -1.72
N GLN A 119 16.73 -8.14 -0.66
CA GLN A 119 17.84 -9.07 -0.40
C GLN A 119 17.99 -10.12 -1.51
N VAL A 120 16.88 -10.58 -2.10
CA VAL A 120 16.94 -11.50 -3.25
C VAL A 120 17.47 -10.78 -4.49
N TYR A 121 17.01 -9.56 -4.74
CA TYR A 121 17.49 -8.73 -5.86
C TYR A 121 18.97 -8.38 -5.73
N GLU A 122 19.45 -8.04 -4.54
CA GLU A 122 20.86 -7.73 -4.28
C GLU A 122 21.76 -8.91 -4.66
N LYS A 123 21.38 -10.14 -4.29
CA LYS A 123 22.11 -11.37 -4.69
C LYS A 123 22.15 -11.59 -6.20
N LYS A 124 21.21 -11.00 -6.94
CA LYS A 124 21.15 -11.01 -8.41
C LYS A 124 21.85 -9.79 -9.04
N GLY A 125 22.43 -8.90 -8.25
CA GLY A 125 23.02 -7.64 -8.72
C GLY A 125 21.99 -6.62 -9.19
N TRP A 126 20.75 -6.69 -8.70
CA TRP A 126 19.65 -5.81 -9.08
C TRP A 126 19.38 -4.75 -8.01
N SER A 127 18.89 -3.59 -8.45
CA SER A 127 18.28 -2.61 -7.56
C SER A 127 17.00 -3.16 -6.93
N GLY A 128 16.67 -2.67 -5.73
CA GLY A 128 15.46 -3.03 -5.00
C GLY A 128 14.14 -2.68 -5.72
N ILE A 129 13.01 -3.10 -5.15
CA ILE A 129 11.67 -2.65 -5.55
C ILE A 129 11.63 -1.12 -5.59
N GLN A 130 11.05 -0.58 -6.66
CA GLN A 130 10.83 0.86 -6.79
C GLN A 130 9.43 1.22 -6.29
N LEU A 131 9.35 2.30 -5.51
CA LEU A 131 8.09 2.91 -5.06
C LEU A 131 7.96 4.28 -5.72
N GLU A 132 6.99 4.43 -6.61
CA GLU A 132 6.82 5.63 -7.44
C GLU A 132 5.51 6.35 -7.14
N LYS A 133 5.61 7.67 -7.04
CA LYS A 133 4.46 8.57 -6.91
C LYS A 133 3.79 8.76 -8.26
N VAL A 134 2.49 8.51 -8.34
CA VAL A 134 1.65 8.99 -9.44
C VAL A 134 0.79 10.16 -8.98
N LYS A 135 0.28 10.95 -9.92
CA LYS A 135 -0.64 12.04 -9.61
C LYS A 135 -2.05 11.45 -9.47
N GLY A 136 -2.71 11.72 -8.34
CA GLY A 136 -4.12 11.38 -8.18
C GLY A 136 -4.98 12.15 -9.18
N HIS A 137 -6.02 11.48 -9.70
CA HIS A 137 -6.99 12.04 -10.65
C HIS A 137 -6.39 12.70 -11.91
N SER A 138 -5.22 12.24 -12.36
CA SER A 138 -4.55 12.81 -13.55
C SER A 138 -4.83 12.09 -14.86
N GLY A 139 -5.78 11.14 -14.88
CA GLY A 139 -6.05 10.28 -16.04
C GLY A 139 -4.98 9.21 -16.29
N ASP A 140 -4.19 8.84 -15.26
CA ASP A 140 -3.36 7.64 -15.34
C ASP A 140 -4.29 6.43 -15.22
N VAL A 141 -4.48 5.72 -16.34
CA VAL A 141 -5.38 4.57 -16.43
C VAL A 141 -5.08 3.51 -15.37
N GLY A 142 -3.81 3.29 -15.02
CA GLY A 142 -3.44 2.33 -13.99
C GLY A 142 -3.89 2.77 -12.60
N ASN A 143 -3.72 4.04 -12.28
CA ASN A 143 -4.19 4.62 -11.02
C ASN A 143 -5.73 4.60 -10.95
N ASP A 144 -6.40 5.02 -12.02
CA ASP A 144 -7.86 5.03 -12.10
C ASP A 144 -8.46 3.63 -11.94
N MET A 145 -7.78 2.59 -12.45
CA MET A 145 -8.21 1.20 -12.26
C MET A 145 -7.95 0.71 -10.83
N ALA A 146 -6.84 1.12 -10.20
CA ALA A 146 -6.60 0.81 -8.79
C ALA A 146 -7.65 1.48 -7.88
N ASP A 147 -8.01 2.74 -8.13
CA ASP A 147 -9.08 3.46 -7.42
C ASP A 147 -10.44 2.79 -7.57
N LYS A 148 -10.81 2.35 -8.78
CA LYS A 148 -12.03 1.57 -8.99
C LYS A 148 -12.04 0.29 -8.16
N LEU A 149 -10.93 -0.42 -8.09
CA LEU A 149 -10.80 -1.64 -7.28
C LEU A 149 -10.88 -1.33 -5.78
N ALA A 150 -10.28 -0.24 -5.31
CA ALA A 150 -10.35 0.19 -3.91
C ALA A 150 -11.78 0.56 -3.49
N ASN A 151 -12.49 1.29 -4.35
CA ASN A 151 -13.90 1.62 -4.18
C ASN A 151 -14.80 0.39 -4.16
N ALA A 152 -14.58 -0.56 -5.08
CA ALA A 152 -15.28 -1.85 -5.03
C ALA A 152 -14.99 -2.62 -3.73
N GLY A 153 -13.77 -2.51 -3.20
CA GLY A 153 -13.41 -3.04 -1.88
C GLY A 153 -14.21 -2.41 -0.73
N CYS A 154 -14.50 -1.10 -0.80
CA CYS A 154 -15.36 -0.42 0.17
C CYS A 154 -16.79 -0.97 0.15
N ASP A 155 -17.35 -1.19 -1.05
CA ASP A 155 -18.72 -1.67 -1.24
C ASP A 155 -18.94 -3.07 -0.67
N MET A 156 -17.88 -3.89 -0.57
CA MET A 156 -17.95 -5.23 0.02
C MET A 156 -18.12 -5.24 1.55
N ASN A 157 -17.75 -4.15 2.24
CA ASN A 157 -17.90 -4.00 3.70
C ASN A 157 -19.22 -3.33 4.10
N ALA A 158 -19.98 -2.78 3.15
CA ALA A 158 -21.17 -1.95 3.42
C ALA A 158 -22.46 -2.76 3.69
N LYS A 159 -22.38 -3.95 4.32
CA LYS A 159 -23.54 -4.79 4.65
C LYS A 159 -23.90 -4.72 6.13
#